data_AF-A0A529LYH2-F1
#
_entry.id   AF-A0A529LYH2-F1
#
_cell.length_a   1.000
_cell.length_b   1.000
_cell.length_c   1.000
_cell.angle_alpha   90.00
_cell.angle_beta   90.00
_cell.angle_gamma   90.00
#
_symmetry.space_group_name_H-M   'P 1'
#
loop_
_entity.id
_entity.type
_entity.pdbx_description
1 polymer ?
#
loop_
_entity_poly.entity_id
_entity_poly.type
_entity_poly.pdbx_seq_one_letter_code
_entity_poly.pdbx_strand_id
1 'polypeptide(L)'
;MRVWALWGSMVLALVGAGAAHADVKMSGTFVADSACPATQAIKNGKNPGNISTEAGKSYDLLAGNKDEPTHYLIQVPGADPERRWVKI
;
A
#
# COMPACT_ATOMS: atom_id res chain seq x y z
N MET A 1 0.20 -54.46 34.14
CA MET A 1 1.57 -53.89 34.12
C MET A 1 1.93 -53.57 32.67
N ARG A 2 2.32 -52.31 32.42
CA ARG A 2 3.16 -51.84 31.29
C ARG A 2 2.47 -51.71 29.92
N VAL A 3 2.59 -50.64 29.16
CA VAL A 3 3.04 -49.24 29.34
C VAL A 3 2.35 -48.48 28.20
N TRP A 4 1.80 -47.32 28.54
CA TRP A 4 1.47 -46.17 27.68
C TRP A 4 2.34 -46.03 26.42
N ALA A 5 1.73 -45.81 25.24
CA ALA A 5 2.22 -44.87 24.24
C ALA A 5 1.40 -45.01 22.95
N LEU A 6 0.44 -44.14 22.74
CA LEU A 6 0.11 -43.70 21.38
C LEU A 6 0.08 -42.18 21.42
N TRP A 7 1.27 -41.61 21.28
CA TRP A 7 1.47 -40.21 20.96
C TRP A 7 0.92 -39.96 19.55
N GLY A 8 -0.35 -39.56 19.48
CA GLY A 8 -0.93 -39.00 18.26
C GLY A 8 -0.31 -37.63 18.03
N SER A 9 0.75 -37.57 17.23
CA SER A 9 1.38 -36.31 16.83
C SER A 9 0.46 -35.59 15.85
N MET A 10 -0.38 -34.69 16.36
CA MET A 10 -1.16 -33.78 15.52
C MET A 10 -0.25 -32.61 15.13
N VAL A 11 0.49 -32.78 14.03
CA VAL A 11 1.26 -31.68 13.42
C VAL A 11 0.27 -30.73 12.75
N LEU A 12 -0.09 -29.67 13.46
CA LEU A 12 -0.88 -28.56 12.91
C LEU A 12 0.05 -27.71 12.04
N ALA A 13 0.01 -27.91 10.72
CA ALA A 13 0.73 -27.06 9.78
C ALA A 13 0.10 -25.66 9.77
N LEU A 14 0.70 -24.71 10.51
CA LEU A 14 0.43 -23.28 10.32
C LEU A 14 1.01 -22.87 8.96
N VAL A 15 0.22 -23.03 7.90
CA VAL A 15 0.50 -22.41 6.61
C VAL A 15 0.34 -20.89 6.82
N GLY A 16 1.45 -20.17 6.76
CA GLY A 16 1.49 -18.73 7.00
C GLY A 16 0.51 -18.00 6.09
N ALA A 17 -0.46 -17.31 6.70
CA ALA A 17 -1.26 -16.32 6.01
C ALA A 17 -0.30 -15.19 5.60
N GLY A 18 0.15 -15.21 4.35
CA GLY A 18 0.85 -14.07 3.77
C GLY A 18 -0.06 -12.84 3.93
N ALA A 19 0.46 -11.78 4.53
CA ALA A 19 -0.26 -10.52 4.59
C ALA A 19 -0.60 -10.13 3.14
N ALA A 20 -1.89 -10.16 2.80
CA ALA A 20 -2.36 -9.61 1.53
C ALA A 20 -2.14 -8.10 1.62
N HIS A 21 -1.00 -7.65 1.08
CA HIS A 21 -0.72 -6.24 0.95
C HIS A 21 -1.74 -5.67 -0.03
N ALA A 22 -2.53 -4.70 0.42
CA ALA A 22 -3.58 -4.06 -0.36
C ALA A 22 -3.02 -3.06 -1.40
N ASP A 23 -1.71 -3.11 -1.64
CA ASP A 23 -1.00 -2.33 -2.61
C ASP A 23 -0.06 -3.24 -3.41
N VAL A 24 -0.04 -3.04 -4.72
CA VAL A 24 0.83 -3.74 -5.66
C VAL A 24 2.06 -2.89 -5.86
N LYS A 25 3.23 -3.40 -5.45
CA LYS A 25 4.49 -2.68 -5.58
C LYS A 25 4.76 -2.34 -7.04
N MET A 26 5.08 -1.08 -7.28
CA MET A 26 5.42 -0.56 -8.61
C MET A 26 6.65 0.34 -8.48
N SER A 27 7.28 0.66 -9.59
CA SER A 27 8.42 1.58 -9.63
C SER A 27 8.36 2.38 -10.92
N GLY A 28 8.58 3.68 -10.82
CA GLY A 28 8.61 4.57 -11.98
C GLY A 28 8.42 6.02 -11.57
N THR A 29 8.01 6.84 -12.53
CA THR A 29 7.74 8.26 -12.33
C THR A 29 6.28 8.55 -12.65
N PHE A 30 5.58 9.16 -11.69
CA PHE A 30 4.26 9.72 -11.88
C PHE A 30 4.39 11.20 -12.24
N VAL A 31 3.92 11.60 -13.42
CA VAL A 31 3.86 13.01 -13.84
C VAL A 31 2.42 13.47 -13.69
N ALA A 32 2.18 14.51 -12.90
CA ALA A 32 0.84 15.02 -12.70
C ALA A 32 0.46 15.97 -13.85
N ASP A 33 -0.61 15.69 -14.59
CA ASP A 33 -1.12 16.61 -15.61
C ASP A 33 -1.79 17.85 -15.01
N SER A 34 -2.23 17.75 -13.75
CA SER A 34 -2.93 18.82 -13.04
C SER A 34 -2.68 18.74 -11.54
N ALA A 35 -3.16 19.75 -10.80
CA ALA A 35 -3.13 19.69 -9.35
C ALA A 35 -4.16 18.68 -8.82
N CYS A 36 -3.70 17.50 -8.42
CA CYS A 36 -4.53 16.44 -7.85
C CYS A 36 -4.32 16.32 -6.32
N PRO A 37 -5.40 16.21 -5.51
CA PRO A 37 -5.28 15.95 -4.08
C PRO A 37 -4.46 14.69 -3.76
N ALA A 38 -3.49 14.83 -2.87
CA ALA A 38 -2.57 13.76 -2.45
C ALA A 38 -2.93 13.30 -1.02
N THR A 39 -3.88 12.37 -0.93
CA THR A 39 -4.50 11.94 0.33
C THR A 39 -3.65 10.93 1.09
N GLN A 40 -3.79 10.86 2.41
CA GLN A 40 -3.16 9.81 3.23
C GLN A 40 -3.91 8.48 3.14
N ALA A 41 -5.22 8.53 2.86
CA ALA A 41 -6.08 7.36 2.82
C ALA A 41 -7.16 7.50 1.75
N ILE A 42 -7.26 6.49 0.88
CA ILE A 42 -8.25 6.44 -0.20
C ILE A 42 -9.68 6.37 0.36
N LYS A 43 -9.91 5.54 1.39
CA LYS A 43 -11.26 5.20 1.88
C LYS A 43 -12.08 6.40 2.38
N ASN A 44 -11.42 7.35 3.03
CA ASN A 44 -12.09 8.51 3.63
C ASN A 44 -11.55 9.85 3.08
N GLY A 45 -10.65 9.81 2.10
CA GLY A 45 -10.07 10.99 1.46
C GLY A 45 -9.25 11.89 2.41
N LYS A 46 -8.84 11.41 3.58
CA LYS A 46 -8.14 12.24 4.58
C LYS A 46 -6.87 12.86 3.98
N ASN A 47 -6.80 14.19 3.98
CA ASN A 47 -5.66 14.95 3.43
C ASN A 47 -5.27 16.15 4.32
N PRO A 48 -4.69 15.91 5.51
CA PRO A 48 -4.17 16.99 6.34
C PRO A 48 -3.06 17.74 5.60
N GLY A 49 -3.06 19.06 5.75
CA GLY A 49 -2.17 19.96 5.02
C GLY A 49 -2.66 20.32 3.61
N ASN A 50 -3.81 19.80 3.16
CA ASN A 50 -4.35 20.02 1.81
C ASN A 50 -3.29 19.78 0.71
N ILE A 51 -2.51 18.72 0.87
CA ILE A 51 -1.39 18.42 -0.03
C ILE A 51 -1.95 18.10 -1.41
N SER A 52 -1.37 18.71 -2.44
CA SER A 52 -1.71 18.48 -3.83
C SER A 52 -0.45 18.22 -4.62
N THR A 53 -0.60 17.47 -5.70
CA THR A 53 0.39 17.46 -6.78
C THR A 53 0.37 18.79 -7.52
N GLU A 54 1.40 19.03 -8.32
CA GLU A 54 1.56 20.22 -9.16
C GLU A 54 1.62 19.80 -10.63
N ALA A 55 0.95 20.54 -11.51
CA ALA A 55 0.93 20.23 -12.94
C ALA A 55 2.35 20.23 -13.54
N GLY A 56 2.68 19.21 -14.33
CA GLY A 56 3.99 18.99 -14.93
C GLY A 56 5.06 18.47 -13.97
N LYS A 57 4.78 18.36 -12.67
CA LYS A 57 5.75 17.88 -11.68
C LYS A 57 5.78 16.36 -11.65
N SER A 58 7.00 15.83 -11.53
CA SER A 58 7.29 14.41 -11.42
C SER A 58 7.43 13.99 -9.95
N TYR A 59 6.91 12.81 -9.63
CA TYR A 59 6.95 12.18 -8.33
C TYR A 59 7.35 10.71 -8.46
N ASP A 60 7.98 10.16 -7.43
CA ASP A 60 8.33 8.73 -7.43
C ASP A 60 7.08 7.88 -7.24
N LEU A 61 6.84 6.95 -8.17
CA LEU A 61 5.78 5.95 -8.08
C LEU A 61 6.25 4.75 -7.25
N LEU A 62 5.49 4.43 -6.20
CA LEU A 62 5.83 3.40 -5.23
C LEU A 62 4.93 2.16 -5.33
N ALA A 63 3.64 2.36 -5.63
CA ALA A 63 2.67 1.29 -5.71
C ALA A 63 1.38 1.71 -6.42
N GLY A 64 0.59 0.73 -6.86
CA GLY A 64 -0.83 0.88 -7.18
C GLY A 64 -1.68 0.29 -6.07
N ASN A 65 -2.92 0.74 -5.90
CA ASN A 65 -3.82 0.16 -4.88
C ASN A 65 -4.36 -1.24 -5.24
N LYS A 66 -4.15 -1.71 -6.47
CA LYS A 66 -4.50 -3.04 -6.99
C LYS A 66 -3.79 -3.25 -8.33
N ASP A 67 -3.92 -4.44 -8.93
CA ASP A 67 -3.25 -4.80 -10.19
C ASP A 67 -3.59 -3.84 -11.35
N GLU A 68 -4.86 -3.45 -11.46
CA GLU A 68 -5.34 -2.39 -12.35
C GLU A 68 -5.60 -1.11 -11.53
N PRO A 69 -4.58 -0.28 -11.25
CA PRO A 69 -4.67 0.76 -10.25
C PRO A 69 -5.74 1.80 -10.59
N THR A 70 -6.48 2.23 -9.57
CA THR A 70 -7.31 3.45 -9.64
C THR A 70 -6.67 4.61 -8.87
N HIS A 71 -5.71 4.28 -8.02
CA HIS A 71 -4.90 5.22 -7.27
C HIS A 71 -3.45 4.77 -7.29
N TYR A 72 -2.55 5.73 -7.42
CA TYR A 72 -1.12 5.53 -7.25
C TYR A 72 -0.66 6.03 -5.88
N LEU A 73 0.25 5.28 -5.27
CA LEU A 73 1.03 5.72 -4.14
C LEU A 73 2.29 6.40 -4.65
N ILE A 74 2.43 7.68 -4.36
CA ILE A 74 3.59 8.48 -4.76
C ILE A 74 4.33 9.02 -3.53
N GLN A 75 5.61 9.34 -3.70
CA GLN A 75 6.35 10.12 -2.72
C GLN A 75 6.18 11.62 -3.01
N VAL A 76 5.65 12.36 -2.04
CA VAL A 76 5.53 13.82 -2.08
C VAL A 76 6.51 14.40 -1.05
N PRO A 77 7.68 14.91 -1.48
CA PRO A 77 8.69 15.42 -0.56
C PRO A 77 8.14 16.51 0.35
N GLY A 78 8.41 16.40 1.66
CA GLY A 78 7.98 17.39 2.65
C GLY A 78 6.51 17.28 3.11
N ALA A 79 5.73 16.34 2.59
CA ALA A 79 4.44 16.01 3.18
C ALA A 79 4.61 15.13 4.44
N ASP A 80 3.71 15.23 5.42
CA ASP A 80 3.70 14.36 6.59
C ASP A 80 2.44 13.45 6.61
N PRO A 81 2.56 12.13 6.37
CA PRO A 81 3.74 11.44 5.85
C PRO A 81 3.95 11.74 4.36
N GLU A 82 5.15 11.46 3.85
CA GLU A 82 5.51 11.76 2.45
C GLU A 82 4.77 10.89 1.44
N ARG A 83 4.42 9.66 1.82
CA ARG A 83 3.71 8.72 0.95
C ARG A 83 2.23 9.09 0.87
N ARG A 84 1.76 9.43 -0.33
CA ARG A 84 0.39 9.91 -0.56
C ARG A 84 -0.27 9.21 -1.74
N TRP A 85 -1.57 9.00 -1.63
CA TRP A 85 -2.43 8.44 -2.66
C TRP A 85 -2.99 9.53 -3.56
N VAL A 86 -2.77 9.38 -4.86
CA VAL A 86 -3.36 10.21 -5.92
C VAL A 86 -4.27 9.37 -6.80
N LYS A 87 -5.39 9.95 -7.21
CA LYS A 87 -6.31 9.31 -8.15
C LYS A 87 -5.78 9.48 -9.59
N ILE A 88 -5.99 8.47 -10.42
CA ILE A 88 -5.70 8.46 -11.86
C ILE A 88 -6.90 9.00 -12.64
#